data_AF-L1PEH7-F1
#
_entry.id   AF-L1PEH7-F1
#
_cell.length_a   1.000
_cell.length_b   1.000
_cell.length_c   1.000
_cell.angle_alpha   90.00
_cell.angle_beta   90.00
_cell.angle_gamma   90.00
#
_symmetry.space_group_name_H-M   'P 1'
#
loop_
_entity.id
_entity.type
_entity.pdbx_description
1 polymer ?
#
loop_
_entity_poly.entity_id
_entity_poly.type
_entity_poly.pdbx_seq_one_letter_code
_entity_poly.pdbx_strand_id
1 'polypeptide(L)'
;MKSRLHILIIAFVLGAYYSWAQGDGNYLPYEMPGHTAVKYNTYLMNPAFPIFSKNESQITFFHRNQWMGFKDDKFNTFGLSYGKKWGGDAGRKKDYYDGNNMAHGMVFQRNVSFFSNVGILGNYVHQVEISRDNYLRLGLNVVFARSSIDKSKVRSNVQDPLVENAKPTSIINLQPGVDVNFGYWHVGLTAENLLDYSFSAGEMAVPFNEKSLTAHVMYRKELQSRSDFLEDGFFSVMTKGKKTKDNFQFGGHLMLDVNMGWAYAGYDQKYGVFGGIGFNVSNHFSIGFGYEQSIANYVAEQGGSYDVLLSYQFGGKHHIKKPKQPPVVKTPPVVKPPEPKVVTPTVTVTKTPTTPPPPKPKTLMEKLDERIKVVEDDIPIPPGYYVILSVYNSPGGAYRMTNEIRQKLEVEVATFMHPNNNLTYIYADKPYETRGEAGERLINILRRPEFKNSKAWILKVGNQ
;
A
#
# COMPACT_ATOMS: atom_id res chain seq x y z
N MET A 1 -33.97 -6.78 -12.22
CA MET A 1 -33.30 -6.88 -10.89
C MET A 1 -33.97 -7.89 -9.98
N LYS A 2 -35.31 -7.87 -9.82
CA LYS A 2 -36.04 -8.82 -8.97
C LYS A 2 -35.81 -10.30 -9.34
N SER A 3 -35.82 -10.68 -10.62
CA SER A 3 -35.62 -12.11 -11.01
C SER A 3 -34.24 -12.66 -10.66
N ARG A 4 -33.16 -11.86 -10.76
CA ARG A 4 -31.80 -12.28 -10.38
C ARG A 4 -31.66 -12.48 -8.86
N LEU A 5 -32.36 -11.68 -8.06
CA LEU A 5 -32.43 -11.84 -6.60
C LEU A 5 -33.16 -13.14 -6.22
N HIS A 6 -34.24 -13.48 -6.93
CA HIS A 6 -34.97 -14.74 -6.68
C HIS A 6 -34.15 -15.97 -7.08
N ILE A 7 -33.37 -15.90 -8.17
CA ILE A 7 -32.46 -16.99 -8.56
C ILE A 7 -31.34 -17.17 -7.53
N LEU A 8 -30.78 -16.09 -6.98
CA LEU A 8 -29.79 -16.15 -5.89
C LEU A 8 -30.40 -16.72 -4.60
N ILE A 9 -31.62 -16.33 -4.25
CA ILE A 9 -32.34 -16.87 -3.08
C ILE A 9 -32.64 -18.36 -3.28
N ILE A 10 -33.10 -18.77 -4.46
CA ILE A 10 -33.39 -20.18 -4.77
C ILE A 10 -32.10 -21.01 -4.79
N ALA A 11 -31.01 -20.49 -5.34
CA ALA A 11 -29.70 -21.16 -5.30
C ALA A 11 -29.17 -21.27 -3.86
N PHE A 12 -29.39 -20.25 -3.02
CA PHE A 12 -29.04 -20.26 -1.61
C PHE A 12 -29.90 -21.25 -0.81
N VAL A 13 -31.21 -21.31 -1.07
CA VAL A 13 -32.14 -22.24 -0.43
C VAL A 13 -31.86 -23.68 -0.87
N LEU A 14 -31.57 -23.94 -2.15
CA LEU A 14 -31.18 -25.26 -2.64
C LEU A 14 -29.81 -25.69 -2.09
N GLY A 15 -28.85 -24.77 -1.94
CA GLY A 15 -27.58 -25.03 -1.24
C GLY A 15 -27.75 -25.34 0.25
N ALA A 16 -28.71 -24.67 0.91
CA ALA A 16 -29.06 -24.94 2.31
C ALA A 16 -29.72 -26.32 2.48
N TYR A 17 -30.57 -26.76 1.54
CA TYR A 17 -31.20 -28.09 1.57
C TYR A 17 -30.19 -29.24 1.44
N TYR A 18 -29.10 -29.07 0.67
CA TYR A 18 -28.03 -30.08 0.58
C TYR A 18 -27.15 -30.18 1.84
N SER A 19 -27.31 -29.25 2.80
CA SER A 19 -26.50 -29.20 4.03
C SER A 19 -27.14 -29.94 5.22
N TRP A 20 -28.35 -30.47 5.06
CA TRP A 20 -29.04 -31.28 6.09
C TRP A 20 -28.63 -32.75 5.97
N ALA A 21 -27.45 -33.08 6.48
CA ALA A 21 -27.05 -34.45 6.75
C ALA A 21 -26.42 -34.50 8.14
N GLN A 22 -27.21 -34.95 9.13
CA GLN A 22 -26.76 -35.14 10.50
C GLN A 22 -25.83 -36.35 10.60
N GLY A 23 -24.69 -36.17 11.28
CA GLY A 23 -23.75 -37.22 11.65
C GLY A 23 -22.58 -36.66 12.45
N ASP A 24 -21.97 -37.50 13.29
CA ASP A 24 -20.78 -37.17 14.08
C ASP A 24 -19.64 -36.73 13.13
N GLY A 25 -19.41 -35.42 13.07
CA GLY A 25 -18.56 -34.81 12.07
C GLY A 25 -17.10 -34.81 12.49
N ASN A 26 -16.26 -35.63 11.85
CA ASN A 26 -14.82 -35.42 11.87
C ASN A 26 -14.51 -34.21 10.98
N TYR A 27 -14.24 -33.04 11.57
CA TYR A 27 -13.93 -31.83 10.82
C TYR A 27 -12.61 -31.18 11.22
N LEU A 28 -12.00 -30.50 10.26
CA LEU A 28 -10.85 -29.65 10.47
C LEU A 28 -11.37 -28.22 10.80
N PRO A 29 -11.09 -27.67 11.99
CA PRO A 29 -11.44 -26.29 12.30
C PRO A 29 -10.86 -25.33 11.26
N TYR A 30 -11.61 -24.28 10.93
CA TYR A 30 -11.10 -23.26 10.03
C TYR A 30 -10.00 -22.48 10.73
N GLU A 31 -8.78 -22.57 10.18
CA GLU A 31 -7.65 -21.74 10.59
C GLU A 31 -6.75 -21.53 9.36
N MET A 32 -6.86 -20.36 8.74
CA MET A 32 -5.95 -19.96 7.66
C MET A 32 -4.65 -19.41 8.25
N PRO A 33 -3.49 -19.68 7.61
CA PRO A 33 -2.21 -19.11 8.02
C PRO A 33 -2.14 -17.61 7.66
N GLY A 34 -2.86 -16.78 8.41
CA GLY A 34 -2.99 -15.34 8.15
C GLY A 34 -1.74 -14.52 8.51
N HIS A 35 -0.82 -15.05 9.32
CA HIS A 35 0.35 -14.31 9.81
C HIS A 35 1.39 -13.99 8.72
N THR A 36 1.47 -14.77 7.64
CA THR A 36 2.28 -14.42 6.46
C THR A 36 1.50 -13.61 5.42
N ALA A 37 0.21 -13.39 5.61
CA ALA A 37 -0.66 -12.64 4.71
C ALA A 37 -0.50 -11.12 4.90
N VAL A 38 0.73 -10.60 4.73
CA VAL A 38 1.10 -9.21 5.11
C VAL A 38 0.77 -8.14 4.06
N LYS A 39 0.41 -8.52 2.83
CA LYS A 39 0.09 -7.59 1.72
C LYS A 39 -1.34 -7.78 1.19
N TYR A 40 -1.52 -8.56 0.12
CA TYR A 40 -2.80 -8.62 -0.63
C TYR A 40 -3.90 -9.45 0.05
N ASN A 41 -3.57 -10.31 1.02
CA ASN A 41 -4.53 -11.15 1.73
C ASN A 41 -4.63 -10.81 3.22
N THR A 42 -4.35 -9.56 3.60
CA THR A 42 -4.36 -9.08 5.00
C THR A 42 -5.71 -9.24 5.71
N TYR A 43 -6.81 -9.35 4.96
CA TYR A 43 -8.12 -9.71 5.51
C TYR A 43 -8.14 -11.10 6.18
N LEU A 44 -7.21 -12.01 5.83
CA LEU A 44 -7.02 -13.30 6.50
C LEU A 44 -6.39 -13.15 7.89
N MET A 45 -5.60 -12.09 8.10
CA MET A 45 -4.96 -11.78 9.37
C MET A 45 -5.89 -10.97 10.27
N ASN A 46 -6.55 -9.96 9.70
CA ASN A 46 -7.55 -9.16 10.40
C ASN A 46 -8.67 -8.74 9.42
N PRO A 47 -9.93 -9.11 9.68
CA PRO A 47 -11.07 -8.78 8.83
C PRO A 47 -11.22 -7.29 8.52
N ALA A 48 -10.86 -6.40 9.45
CA ALA A 48 -10.98 -4.95 9.33
C ALA A 48 -9.73 -4.25 8.76
N PHE A 49 -8.67 -5.00 8.45
CA PHE A 49 -7.40 -4.43 7.99
C PHE A 49 -6.94 -4.91 6.61
N PRO A 50 -7.77 -4.87 5.55
CA PRO A 50 -7.29 -5.13 4.21
C PRO A 50 -6.40 -4.00 3.70
N ILE A 51 -5.28 -4.38 3.11
CA ILE A 51 -4.36 -3.48 2.41
C ILE A 51 -4.60 -3.64 0.91
N PHE A 52 -5.11 -2.58 0.29
CA PHE A 52 -5.10 -2.42 -1.16
C PHE A 52 -3.88 -1.65 -1.58
N SER A 53 -3.33 -2.01 -2.74
CA SER A 53 -2.36 -1.17 -3.43
C SER A 53 -3.02 0.08 -4.05
N LYS A 54 -2.29 0.82 -4.87
CA LYS A 54 -2.79 2.01 -5.60
C LYS A 54 -4.02 1.72 -6.47
N ASN A 55 -4.25 0.47 -6.85
CA ASN A 55 -5.35 0.06 -7.73
C ASN A 55 -6.58 -0.36 -6.91
N GLU A 56 -7.77 -0.09 -7.44
CA GLU A 56 -9.04 -0.35 -6.74
C GLU A 56 -9.46 -1.83 -6.75
N SER A 57 -8.82 -2.67 -7.55
CA SER A 57 -9.14 -4.09 -7.65
C SER A 57 -7.89 -4.96 -7.79
N GLN A 58 -7.98 -6.17 -7.26
CA GLN A 58 -6.90 -7.15 -7.33
C GLN A 58 -7.46 -8.57 -7.44
N ILE A 59 -6.80 -9.41 -8.24
CA ILE A 59 -6.97 -10.86 -8.24
C ILE A 59 -5.68 -11.44 -7.70
N THR A 60 -5.73 -12.22 -6.62
CA THR A 60 -4.54 -12.80 -6.00
C THR A 60 -4.65 -14.32 -5.93
N PHE A 61 -3.68 -15.00 -6.52
CA PHE A 61 -3.43 -16.40 -6.27
C PHE A 61 -2.45 -16.55 -5.10
N PHE A 62 -2.75 -17.46 -4.19
CA PHE A 62 -1.97 -17.79 -3.02
C PHE A 62 -1.78 -19.30 -2.98
N HIS A 63 -0.53 -19.74 -2.90
CA HIS A 63 -0.19 -21.12 -2.64
C HIS A 63 0.73 -21.19 -1.43
N ARG A 64 0.48 -22.13 -0.54
CA ARG A 64 1.36 -22.42 0.58
C ARG A 64 1.58 -23.92 0.69
N ASN A 65 2.82 -24.34 0.81
CA ASN A 65 3.19 -25.69 1.23
C ASN A 65 3.79 -25.62 2.63
N GLN A 66 3.24 -26.40 3.56
CA GLN A 66 3.60 -26.37 4.97
C GLN A 66 4.36 -27.61 5.37
N TRP A 67 5.30 -27.43 6.30
CA TRP A 67 5.99 -28.55 6.96
C TRP A 67 6.59 -29.55 5.98
N MET A 68 7.49 -29.05 5.13
CA MET A 68 8.15 -29.83 4.07
C MET A 68 9.03 -30.98 4.58
N GLY A 69 9.22 -31.13 5.89
CA GLY A 69 9.87 -32.30 6.48
C GLY A 69 9.03 -33.57 6.35
N PHE A 70 7.71 -33.45 6.23
CA PHE A 70 6.83 -34.57 5.92
C PHE A 70 6.87 -34.89 4.42
N LYS A 71 7.36 -36.08 4.08
CA LYS A 71 7.28 -36.61 2.71
C LYS A 71 5.80 -36.77 2.29
N ASP A 72 5.54 -36.55 0.99
CA ASP A 72 4.23 -36.66 0.31
C ASP A 72 3.29 -35.41 0.35
N ASP A 73 3.82 -34.19 0.44
CA ASP A 73 3.07 -32.91 0.27
C ASP A 73 1.72 -32.84 1.01
N LYS A 74 1.74 -33.29 2.27
CA LYS A 74 0.55 -33.53 3.08
C LYS A 74 -0.16 -32.25 3.52
N PHE A 75 0.52 -31.11 3.50
CA PHE A 75 -0.02 -29.85 4.04
C PHE A 75 0.11 -28.75 3.01
N ASN A 76 -0.94 -28.52 2.24
CA ASN A 76 -0.94 -27.49 1.21
C ASN A 76 -2.23 -26.67 1.23
N THR A 77 -2.12 -25.42 0.84
CA THR A 77 -3.25 -24.49 0.73
C THR A 77 -3.16 -23.76 -0.59
N PHE A 78 -4.25 -23.76 -1.34
CA PHE A 78 -4.46 -22.98 -2.54
C PHE A 78 -5.59 -21.99 -2.28
N GLY A 79 -5.42 -20.77 -2.78
CA GLY A 79 -6.38 -19.69 -2.65
C GLY A 79 -6.41 -18.85 -3.91
N LEU A 80 -7.60 -18.51 -4.36
CA LEU A 80 -7.81 -17.51 -5.40
C LEU A 80 -8.79 -16.47 -4.86
N SER A 81 -8.32 -15.23 -4.71
CA SER A 81 -9.09 -14.13 -4.18
C SER A 81 -9.30 -13.02 -5.20
N TYR A 82 -10.45 -12.36 -5.10
CA TYR A 82 -10.76 -11.12 -5.79
C TYR A 82 -11.12 -10.07 -4.74
N GLY A 83 -10.42 -8.94 -4.76
CA GLY A 83 -10.65 -7.80 -3.89
C GLY A 83 -11.08 -6.58 -4.68
N LYS A 84 -11.99 -5.78 -4.11
CA LYS A 84 -12.38 -4.47 -4.63
C LYS A 84 -12.58 -3.45 -3.52
N LYS A 85 -12.09 -2.24 -3.75
CA LYS A 85 -12.34 -1.04 -2.95
C LYS A 85 -13.26 -0.08 -3.73
N TRP A 86 -14.23 0.55 -3.05
CA TRP A 86 -15.16 1.52 -3.64
C TRP A 86 -15.74 2.50 -2.61
N GLY A 87 -16.45 3.52 -3.10
CA GLY A 87 -17.01 4.59 -2.28
C GLY A 87 -15.95 5.62 -1.90
N GLY A 88 -16.30 6.58 -1.06
CA GLY A 88 -15.46 7.76 -0.79
C GLY A 88 -15.75 8.92 -1.73
N ASP A 89 -15.33 10.12 -1.33
CA ASP A 89 -15.52 11.34 -2.10
C ASP A 89 -14.52 11.37 -3.27
N ALA A 90 -15.01 10.98 -4.45
CA ALA A 90 -14.21 10.74 -5.65
C ALA A 90 -13.41 11.97 -6.15
N GLY A 91 -13.56 13.14 -5.52
CA GLY A 91 -12.80 14.36 -5.76
C GLY A 91 -11.39 14.38 -5.16
N ARG A 92 -11.06 13.54 -4.16
CA ARG A 92 -9.75 13.55 -3.49
C ARG A 92 -8.71 12.68 -4.22
N LYS A 93 -8.30 13.12 -5.41
CA LYS A 93 -7.39 12.42 -6.36
C LYS A 93 -5.99 12.06 -5.83
N LYS A 94 -5.65 12.39 -4.57
CA LYS A 94 -4.34 12.16 -3.96
C LYS A 94 -4.38 11.29 -2.70
N ASP A 95 -5.57 10.84 -2.28
CA ASP A 95 -5.69 9.99 -1.09
C ASP A 95 -5.59 8.52 -1.49
N TYR A 96 -4.54 7.83 -1.02
CA TYR A 96 -4.35 6.38 -1.18
C TYR A 96 -5.55 5.57 -0.66
N TYR A 97 -6.33 6.16 0.26
CA TYR A 97 -7.50 5.58 0.92
C TYR A 97 -8.84 5.97 0.30
N ASP A 98 -8.90 6.46 -0.95
CA ASP A 98 -10.17 6.69 -1.67
C ASP A 98 -10.98 5.37 -1.70
N GLY A 99 -12.05 5.27 -0.91
CA GLY A 99 -12.76 4.01 -0.66
C GLY A 99 -13.17 3.76 0.79
N ASN A 100 -14.39 4.15 1.15
CA ASN A 100 -14.94 3.83 2.48
C ASN A 100 -15.44 2.38 2.58
N ASN A 101 -15.50 1.65 1.47
CA ASN A 101 -15.98 0.27 1.43
C ASN A 101 -14.99 -0.62 0.70
N MET A 102 -14.80 -1.82 1.23
CA MET A 102 -13.89 -2.81 0.67
C MET A 102 -14.54 -4.19 0.79
N ALA A 103 -14.27 -5.06 -0.18
CA ALA A 103 -14.69 -6.45 -0.13
C ALA A 103 -13.66 -7.36 -0.76
N HIS A 104 -13.55 -8.57 -0.21
CA HIS A 104 -12.82 -9.67 -0.84
C HIS A 104 -13.70 -10.91 -0.91
N GLY A 105 -13.57 -11.67 -1.98
CA GLY A 105 -14.05 -13.03 -2.08
C GLY A 105 -12.88 -13.95 -2.36
N MET A 106 -12.73 -15.04 -1.62
CA MET A 106 -11.68 -16.04 -1.82
C MET A 106 -12.31 -17.42 -1.94
N VAL A 107 -11.96 -18.15 -2.98
CA VAL A 107 -12.15 -19.61 -3.02
C VAL A 107 -10.84 -20.26 -2.58
N PHE A 108 -10.94 -21.31 -1.78
CA PHE A 108 -9.75 -21.97 -1.27
C PHE A 108 -9.91 -23.48 -1.19
N GLN A 109 -8.78 -24.16 -1.28
CA GLN A 109 -8.64 -25.58 -1.01
C GLN A 109 -7.44 -25.77 -0.09
N ARG A 110 -7.65 -26.46 1.03
CA ARG A 110 -6.62 -26.73 2.04
C ARG A 110 -6.60 -28.21 2.34
N ASN A 111 -5.46 -28.85 2.11
CA ASN A 111 -5.20 -30.22 2.48
C ASN A 111 -4.31 -30.24 3.72
N VAL A 112 -4.70 -31.01 4.73
CA VAL A 112 -3.96 -31.18 5.99
C VAL A 112 -3.93 -32.65 6.32
N SER A 113 -2.81 -33.31 6.04
CA SER A 113 -2.68 -34.76 6.11
C SER A 113 -3.74 -35.44 5.22
N PHE A 114 -4.65 -36.21 5.82
CA PHE A 114 -5.77 -36.87 5.15
C PHE A 114 -7.06 -36.04 5.17
N PHE A 115 -7.07 -34.84 5.76
CA PHE A 115 -8.21 -33.93 5.66
C PHE A 115 -8.09 -33.04 4.41
N SER A 116 -9.22 -32.83 3.74
CA SER A 116 -9.38 -31.86 2.66
C SER A 116 -10.50 -30.89 3.01
N ASN A 117 -10.24 -29.61 2.86
CA ASN A 117 -11.15 -28.53 3.17
C ASN A 117 -11.28 -27.60 1.97
N VAL A 118 -12.46 -27.52 1.38
CA VAL A 118 -12.74 -26.63 0.24
C VAL A 118 -13.79 -25.63 0.68
N GLY A 119 -13.57 -24.36 0.42
CA GLY A 119 -14.48 -23.34 0.90
C GLY A 119 -14.42 -22.02 0.15
N ILE A 120 -15.32 -21.14 0.57
CA ILE A 120 -15.39 -19.76 0.17
C ILE A 120 -15.26 -18.87 1.40
N LEU A 121 -14.59 -17.74 1.25
CA LEU A 121 -14.50 -16.69 2.25
C LEU A 121 -14.95 -15.38 1.61
N GLY A 122 -15.94 -14.74 2.23
CA GLY A 122 -16.31 -13.36 1.95
C GLY A 122 -15.80 -12.45 3.06
N ASN A 123 -15.13 -11.36 2.69
CA ASN A 123 -14.74 -10.29 3.59
C ASN A 123 -15.44 -9.01 3.15
N TYR A 124 -15.97 -8.26 4.10
CA TYR A 124 -16.49 -6.90 3.87
C TYR A 124 -15.97 -5.96 4.94
N VAL A 125 -15.56 -4.77 4.53
CA VAL A 125 -15.05 -3.73 5.43
C VAL A 125 -15.72 -2.40 5.10
N HIS A 126 -16.19 -1.75 6.16
CA HIS A 126 -16.70 -0.38 6.10
C HIS A 126 -15.82 0.53 6.97
N GLN A 127 -15.37 1.63 6.38
CA GLN A 127 -14.56 2.64 7.04
C GLN A 127 -15.41 3.88 7.33
N VAL A 128 -15.52 4.20 8.61
CA VAL A 128 -16.16 5.41 9.12
C VAL A 128 -15.07 6.45 9.38
N GLU A 129 -15.09 7.55 8.64
CA GLU A 129 -14.18 8.67 8.87
C GLU A 129 -14.56 9.38 10.18
N ILE A 130 -13.63 9.49 11.13
CA ILE A 130 -13.82 10.23 12.38
C ILE A 130 -13.33 11.68 12.20
N SER A 131 -12.22 11.85 11.46
CA SER A 131 -11.61 13.13 11.15
C SER A 131 -10.79 13.02 9.85
N ARG A 132 -10.05 14.07 9.46
CA ARG A 132 -9.21 14.05 8.24
C ARG A 132 -8.14 12.95 8.25
N ASP A 133 -7.60 12.64 9.43
CA ASP A 133 -6.46 11.71 9.57
C ASP A 133 -6.82 10.44 10.37
N ASN A 134 -8.04 10.34 10.91
CA ASN A 134 -8.48 9.23 11.76
C ASN A 134 -9.80 8.62 11.27
N TYR A 135 -9.90 7.31 11.34
CA TYR A 135 -11.01 6.50 10.90
C TYR A 135 -11.16 5.25 11.77
N LEU A 136 -12.37 4.70 11.77
CA LEU A 136 -12.71 3.40 12.33
C LEU A 136 -13.09 2.46 11.19
N ARG A 137 -12.47 1.28 11.13
CA ARG A 137 -12.84 0.20 10.22
C ARG A 137 -13.60 -0.88 10.97
N LEU A 138 -14.70 -1.31 10.38
CA LEU A 138 -15.51 -2.44 10.80
C LEU A 138 -15.39 -3.50 9.72
N GLY A 139 -14.87 -4.67 10.06
CA GLY A 139 -14.65 -5.77 9.13
C GLY A 139 -15.40 -7.02 9.55
N LEU A 140 -15.83 -7.81 8.57
CA LEU A 140 -16.45 -9.11 8.80
C LEU A 140 -15.93 -10.11 7.77
N ASN A 141 -15.34 -11.21 8.25
CA ASN A 141 -15.13 -12.42 7.45
C ASN A 141 -16.28 -13.39 7.68
N VAL A 142 -16.78 -13.95 6.59
CA VAL A 142 -17.74 -15.04 6.55
C VAL A 142 -17.14 -16.17 5.74
N VAL A 143 -16.94 -17.31 6.37
CA VAL A 143 -16.36 -18.50 5.74
C VAL A 143 -17.42 -19.58 5.67
N PHE A 144 -17.58 -20.18 4.51
CA PHE A 144 -18.31 -21.43 4.35
C PHE A 144 -17.37 -22.47 3.78
N ALA A 145 -17.17 -23.57 4.50
CA ALA A 145 -16.21 -24.58 4.14
C ALA A 145 -16.77 -25.98 4.30
N ARG A 146 -16.41 -26.87 3.38
CA ARG A 146 -16.71 -28.30 3.45
C ARG A 146 -15.42 -29.05 3.76
N SER A 147 -15.40 -29.73 4.90
CA SER A 147 -14.32 -30.59 5.36
C SER A 147 -14.65 -32.05 5.05
N SER A 148 -13.71 -32.81 4.50
CA SER A 148 -13.85 -34.25 4.28
C SER A 148 -12.55 -34.98 4.56
N ILE A 149 -12.63 -36.30 4.73
CA ILE A 149 -11.47 -37.18 4.77
C ILE A 149 -11.20 -37.70 3.37
N ASP A 150 -9.98 -37.50 2.89
CA ASP A 150 -9.46 -38.10 1.67
C ASP A 150 -8.96 -39.52 1.99
N LYS A 151 -9.83 -40.51 1.77
CA LYS A 151 -9.56 -41.92 2.04
C LYS A 151 -8.31 -42.44 1.32
N SER A 152 -7.98 -41.91 0.15
CA SER A 152 -6.79 -42.33 -0.62
C SER A 152 -5.48 -42.00 0.09
N LYS A 153 -5.50 -41.03 1.01
CA LYS A 153 -4.34 -40.61 1.80
C LYS A 153 -4.26 -41.25 3.17
N VAL A 154 -5.27 -42.02 3.56
CA VAL A 154 -5.28 -42.75 4.84
C VAL A 154 -4.45 -44.01 4.68
N ARG A 155 -3.35 -44.09 5.43
CA ARG A 155 -2.53 -45.31 5.52
C ARG A 155 -2.96 -46.08 6.75
N SER A 156 -3.67 -47.18 6.53
CA SER A 156 -4.04 -48.11 7.60
C SER A 156 -3.85 -49.55 7.15
N ASN A 157 -3.40 -50.39 8.07
CA ASN A 157 -3.28 -51.84 7.85
C ASN A 157 -4.63 -52.56 7.95
N VAL A 158 -5.66 -51.87 8.48
CA VAL A 158 -7.02 -52.37 8.67
C VAL A 158 -8.00 -51.31 8.20
N GLN A 159 -9.06 -51.69 7.50
CA GLN A 159 -10.14 -50.75 7.15
C GLN A 159 -10.81 -50.29 8.45
N ASP A 160 -10.63 -49.01 8.78
CA ASP A 160 -11.25 -48.39 9.96
C ASP A 160 -12.69 -47.94 9.61
N PRO A 161 -13.73 -48.49 10.26
CA PRO A 161 -15.11 -48.08 10.02
C PRO A 161 -15.37 -46.58 10.24
N LEU A 162 -14.60 -45.90 11.09
CA LEU A 162 -14.75 -44.46 11.32
C LEU A 162 -14.28 -43.64 10.12
N VAL A 163 -13.23 -44.08 9.44
CA VAL A 163 -12.74 -43.45 8.20
C VAL A 163 -13.66 -43.80 7.04
N GLU A 164 -14.13 -45.05 6.96
CA GLU A 164 -14.98 -45.50 5.87
C GLU A 164 -16.37 -44.87 5.90
N ASN A 165 -16.93 -44.68 7.09
CA ASN A 165 -18.24 -44.04 7.26
C ASN A 165 -18.14 -42.51 7.46
N ALA A 166 -16.94 -41.93 7.43
CA ALA A 166 -16.76 -40.48 7.60
C ALA A 166 -17.49 -39.71 6.50
N LYS A 167 -18.45 -38.87 6.91
CA LYS A 167 -19.20 -37.99 6.01
C LYS A 167 -18.55 -36.61 5.96
N PRO A 168 -18.54 -35.95 4.79
CA PRO A 168 -18.12 -34.56 4.71
C PRO A 168 -18.97 -33.66 5.59
N THR A 169 -18.33 -32.76 6.32
CA THR A 169 -18.97 -31.81 7.24
C THR A 169 -18.91 -30.40 6.67
N SER A 170 -20.03 -29.68 6.67
CA SER A 170 -20.09 -28.27 6.25
C SER A 170 -20.12 -27.34 7.45
N ILE A 171 -19.28 -26.32 7.43
CA ILE A 171 -19.06 -25.37 8.53
C ILE A 171 -19.23 -23.95 8.01
N ILE A 172 -19.94 -23.12 8.77
CA ILE A 172 -19.90 -21.67 8.64
C ILE A 172 -19.09 -21.08 9.79
N ASN A 173 -18.22 -20.11 9.49
CA ASN A 173 -17.44 -19.39 10.50
C ASN A 173 -17.54 -17.87 10.26
N LEU A 174 -17.79 -17.11 11.34
CA LEU A 174 -17.89 -15.65 11.33
C LEU A 174 -16.78 -15.03 12.18
N GLN A 175 -16.09 -14.05 11.60
CA GLN A 175 -14.98 -13.34 12.23
C GLN A 175 -15.17 -11.84 12.09
N PRO A 176 -15.80 -11.18 13.07
CA PRO A 176 -15.82 -9.74 13.10
C PRO A 176 -14.46 -9.19 13.56
N GLY A 177 -14.11 -8.04 13.02
CA GLY A 177 -12.94 -7.27 13.42
C GLY A 177 -13.23 -5.78 13.44
N VAL A 178 -12.49 -5.05 14.26
CA VAL A 178 -12.47 -3.60 14.31
C VAL A 178 -11.03 -3.11 14.30
N ASP A 179 -10.77 -1.99 13.64
CA ASP A 179 -9.47 -1.30 13.63
C ASP A 179 -9.70 0.20 13.68
N VAL A 180 -9.06 0.89 14.62
CA VAL A 180 -9.09 2.35 14.73
C VAL A 180 -7.68 2.88 14.55
N ASN A 181 -7.53 3.97 13.80
CA ASN A 181 -6.26 4.65 13.69
C ASN A 181 -6.23 6.00 14.42
N PHE A 182 -5.07 6.29 14.99
CA PHE A 182 -4.70 7.57 15.60
C PHE A 182 -3.42 8.05 14.92
N GLY A 183 -3.57 8.82 13.84
CA GLY A 183 -2.48 9.14 12.92
C GLY A 183 -1.88 7.87 12.31
N TYR A 184 -0.61 7.59 12.62
CA TYR A 184 0.13 6.42 12.12
C TYR A 184 -0.05 5.15 12.97
N TRP A 185 -0.69 5.25 14.13
CA TRP A 185 -0.95 4.12 14.99
C TRP A 185 -2.30 3.50 14.67
N HIS A 186 -2.35 2.18 14.65
CA HIS A 186 -3.53 1.36 14.42
C HIS A 186 -3.68 0.41 15.60
N VAL A 187 -4.89 0.34 16.15
CA VAL A 187 -5.25 -0.59 17.21
C VAL A 187 -6.48 -1.34 16.76
N GLY A 188 -6.43 -2.66 16.80
CA GLY A 188 -7.56 -3.47 16.39
C GLY A 188 -7.78 -4.71 17.23
N LEU A 189 -9.01 -5.21 17.11
CA LEU A 189 -9.51 -6.40 17.80
C LEU A 189 -10.22 -7.28 16.77
N THR A 190 -10.00 -8.59 16.85
CA THR A 190 -10.63 -9.58 15.98
C THR A 190 -11.07 -10.78 16.80
N ALA A 191 -12.31 -11.22 16.62
CA ALA A 191 -12.76 -12.51 17.12
C ALA A 191 -12.66 -13.54 15.99
N GLU A 192 -11.66 -14.42 16.01
CA GLU A 192 -11.35 -15.30 14.87
C GLU A 192 -12.37 -16.43 14.66
N ASN A 193 -13.16 -16.74 15.69
CA ASN A 193 -14.20 -17.78 15.63
C ASN A 193 -15.40 -17.42 16.50
N LEU A 194 -15.94 -16.21 16.36
CA LEU A 194 -17.08 -15.75 17.17
C LEU A 194 -18.30 -16.66 17.00
N LEU A 195 -18.57 -17.09 15.79
CA LEU A 195 -19.59 -18.11 15.48
C LEU A 195 -18.97 -19.11 14.53
N ASP A 196 -19.05 -20.39 14.88
CA ASP A 196 -18.59 -21.51 14.08
C ASP A 196 -19.60 -22.65 14.20
N TYR A 197 -20.52 -22.75 13.25
CA TYR A 197 -21.60 -23.74 13.30
C TYR A 197 -21.34 -24.86 12.30
N SER A 198 -21.36 -26.10 12.78
CA SER A 198 -21.30 -27.30 11.96
C SER A 198 -22.71 -27.73 11.59
N PHE A 199 -23.11 -27.53 10.34
CA PHE A 199 -24.43 -27.94 9.86
C PHE A 199 -24.62 -29.45 9.91
N SER A 200 -23.53 -30.21 9.75
CA SER A 200 -23.58 -31.67 9.74
C SER A 200 -23.63 -32.27 11.15
N ALA A 201 -23.01 -31.61 12.13
CA ALA A 201 -23.09 -32.07 13.53
C ALA A 201 -24.27 -31.44 14.28
N GLY A 202 -24.88 -30.36 13.77
CA GLY A 202 -25.98 -29.67 14.43
C GLY A 202 -25.55 -28.86 15.66
N GLU A 203 -24.26 -28.56 15.80
CA GLU A 203 -23.67 -27.94 16.98
C GLU A 203 -22.60 -26.90 16.64
N MET A 204 -22.17 -26.15 17.66
CA MET A 204 -21.05 -25.22 17.55
C MET A 204 -19.73 -25.98 17.50
N ALA A 205 -18.92 -25.68 16.49
CA ALA A 205 -17.62 -26.30 16.27
C ALA A 205 -16.59 -25.95 17.36
N VAL A 206 -16.73 -24.80 18.02
CA VAL A 206 -15.96 -24.46 19.22
C VAL A 206 -16.89 -23.86 20.27
N PRO A 207 -16.90 -24.40 21.51
CA PRO A 207 -17.64 -23.83 22.62
C PRO A 207 -17.35 -22.33 22.83
N PHE A 208 -18.34 -21.57 23.30
CA PHE A 208 -18.19 -20.11 23.42
C PHE A 208 -17.03 -19.67 24.33
N ASN A 209 -16.74 -20.43 25.38
CA ASN A 209 -15.62 -20.20 26.30
C ASN A 209 -14.23 -20.54 25.70
N GLU A 210 -14.19 -21.21 24.55
CA GLU A 210 -12.96 -21.60 23.84
C GLU A 210 -12.67 -20.73 22.62
N LYS A 211 -13.50 -19.72 22.39
CA LYS A 211 -13.33 -18.76 21.31
C LYS A 211 -12.08 -17.91 21.51
N SER A 212 -11.48 -17.54 20.39
CA SER A 212 -10.21 -16.83 20.36
C SER A 212 -10.42 -15.35 20.03
N LEU A 213 -9.69 -14.51 20.77
CA LEU A 213 -9.66 -13.07 20.59
C LEU A 213 -8.23 -12.64 20.30
N THR A 214 -8.05 -11.91 19.21
CA THR A 214 -6.76 -11.37 18.78
C THR A 214 -6.81 -9.86 18.84
N ALA A 215 -5.87 -9.27 19.57
CA ALA A 215 -5.64 -7.83 19.58
C ALA A 215 -4.34 -7.52 18.83
N HIS A 216 -4.30 -6.41 18.11
CA HIS A 216 -3.08 -5.95 17.44
C HIS A 216 -2.84 -4.46 17.66
N VAL A 217 -1.56 -4.10 17.64
CA VAL A 217 -1.10 -2.71 17.52
C VAL A 217 -0.14 -2.65 16.34
N MET A 218 -0.38 -1.72 15.43
CA MET A 218 0.49 -1.46 14.30
C MET A 218 0.87 0.02 14.24
N TYR A 219 2.14 0.28 13.99
CA TYR A 219 2.61 1.58 13.52
C TYR A 219 2.83 1.48 12.02
N ARG A 220 2.13 2.28 11.20
CA ARG A 220 2.27 2.33 9.75
C ARG A 220 2.49 3.76 9.29
N LYS A 221 3.64 4.02 8.69
CA LYS A 221 4.07 5.36 8.28
C LYS A 221 4.48 5.39 6.83
N GLU A 222 4.03 6.42 6.13
CA GLU A 222 4.51 6.78 4.80
C GLU A 222 5.98 7.24 4.86
N LEU A 223 6.80 6.71 3.96
CA LEU A 223 8.18 7.10 3.77
C LEU A 223 8.22 8.38 2.94
N GLN A 224 8.74 9.45 3.54
CA GLN A 224 9.04 10.67 2.84
C GLN A 224 10.47 10.58 2.31
N SER A 225 10.63 10.29 1.03
CA SER A 225 11.94 10.21 0.39
C SER A 225 11.97 10.96 -0.94
N ARG A 226 13.12 11.54 -1.24
CA ARG A 226 13.42 12.19 -2.53
C ARG A 226 14.02 11.21 -3.56
N SER A 227 14.22 9.96 -3.16
CA SER A 227 14.70 8.89 -4.03
C SER A 227 13.50 8.18 -4.66
N ASP A 228 13.53 8.03 -5.98
CA ASP A 228 12.53 7.29 -6.77
C ASP A 228 12.29 5.86 -6.25
N PHE A 229 13.27 5.27 -5.56
CA PHE A 229 13.18 3.93 -4.97
C PHE A 229 12.22 3.86 -3.77
N LEU A 230 12.22 4.89 -2.91
CA LEU A 230 11.43 4.93 -1.67
C LEU A 230 10.19 5.83 -1.79
N GLU A 231 9.93 6.38 -2.97
CA GLU A 231 8.75 7.20 -3.24
C GLU A 231 7.47 6.39 -3.00
N ASP A 232 6.49 7.00 -2.33
CA ASP A 232 5.22 6.38 -1.92
C ASP A 232 5.36 5.09 -1.09
N GLY A 233 6.52 4.88 -0.46
CA GLY A 233 6.75 3.70 0.37
C GLY A 233 6.02 3.77 1.70
N PHE A 234 5.76 2.62 2.30
CA PHE A 234 5.26 2.48 3.67
C PHE A 234 6.21 1.61 4.47
N PHE A 235 6.47 2.04 5.70
CA PHE A 235 7.06 1.20 6.72
C PHE A 235 6.00 0.87 7.76
N SER A 236 5.86 -0.41 8.11
CA SER A 236 4.98 -0.84 9.18
C SER A 236 5.63 -1.80 10.15
N VAL A 237 5.29 -1.65 11.43
CA VAL A 237 5.62 -2.60 12.50
C VAL A 237 4.31 -2.97 13.17
N MET A 238 4.03 -4.26 13.29
CA MET A 238 2.83 -4.79 13.90
C MET A 238 3.19 -5.80 14.98
N THR A 239 2.46 -5.74 16.08
CA THR A 239 2.46 -6.77 17.12
C THR A 239 1.03 -7.21 17.36
N LYS A 240 0.85 -8.48 17.72
CA LYS A 240 -0.45 -9.07 18.03
C LYS A 240 -0.36 -10.01 19.23
N GLY A 241 -1.42 -10.07 20.00
CA GLY A 241 -1.64 -11.05 21.06
C GLY A 241 -2.95 -11.78 20.82
N LYS A 242 -2.92 -13.10 20.78
CA LYS A 242 -4.08 -13.99 20.64
C LYS A 242 -4.31 -14.70 21.97
N LYS A 243 -5.47 -14.46 22.57
CA LYS A 243 -5.94 -15.16 23.77
C LYS A 243 -6.90 -16.27 23.35
N THR A 244 -6.63 -17.48 23.82
CA THR A 244 -7.57 -18.60 23.87
C THR A 244 -7.80 -18.99 25.33
N LYS A 245 -8.72 -19.92 25.60
CA LYS A 245 -9.05 -20.39 26.97
C LYS A 245 -7.79 -20.67 27.79
N ASP A 246 -6.95 -21.56 27.29
CA ASP A 246 -5.79 -22.08 28.05
C ASP A 246 -4.44 -21.50 27.61
N ASN A 247 -4.41 -20.69 26.54
CA ASN A 247 -3.14 -20.21 25.97
C ASN A 247 -3.19 -18.72 25.62
N PHE A 248 -2.03 -18.08 25.69
CA PHE A 248 -1.79 -16.75 25.15
C PHE A 248 -0.62 -16.83 24.19
N GLN A 249 -0.86 -16.47 22.94
CA GLN A 249 0.13 -16.48 21.88
C GLN A 249 0.44 -15.04 21.48
N PHE A 250 1.71 -14.74 21.24
CA PHE A 250 2.11 -13.44 20.70
C PHE A 250 2.82 -13.60 19.36
N GLY A 251 2.80 -12.53 18.58
CA GLY A 251 3.54 -12.46 17.33
C GLY A 251 3.68 -11.03 16.86
N GLY A 252 4.49 -10.83 15.84
CA GLY A 252 4.69 -9.53 15.25
C GLY A 252 5.49 -9.62 13.97
N HIS A 253 5.40 -8.58 13.16
CA HIS A 253 6.19 -8.46 11.95
C HIS A 253 6.49 -6.99 11.67
N LEU A 254 7.56 -6.80 10.92
CA LEU A 254 7.87 -5.54 10.25
C LEU A 254 7.77 -5.75 8.75
N MET A 255 7.39 -4.69 8.05
CA MET A 255 7.21 -4.71 6.60
C MET A 255 7.67 -3.37 6.03
N LEU A 256 8.44 -3.47 4.94
CA LEU A 256 8.76 -2.37 4.05
C LEU A 256 8.04 -2.61 2.73
N ASP A 257 7.30 -1.62 2.27
CA ASP A 257 6.47 -1.66 1.08
C ASP A 257 6.84 -0.47 0.20
N VAL A 258 7.38 -0.70 -0.98
CA VAL A 258 7.87 0.36 -1.89
C VAL A 258 7.39 0.11 -3.31
N ASN A 259 7.57 1.07 -4.20
CA ASN A 259 7.11 0.94 -5.59
C ASN A 259 7.67 -0.31 -6.30
N MET A 260 8.92 -0.71 -6.01
CA MET A 260 9.55 -1.90 -6.63
C MET A 260 9.05 -3.23 -6.06
N GLY A 261 8.46 -3.24 -4.86
CA GLY A 261 8.14 -4.48 -4.16
C GLY A 261 7.99 -4.30 -2.65
N TRP A 262 7.91 -5.40 -1.93
CA TRP A 262 7.83 -5.40 -0.48
C TRP A 262 8.74 -6.45 0.13
N ALA A 263 9.16 -6.23 1.37
CA ALA A 263 9.90 -7.19 2.16
C ALA A 263 9.35 -7.19 3.58
N TYR A 264 9.30 -8.34 4.21
CA TYR A 264 8.80 -8.48 5.56
C TYR A 264 9.54 -9.58 6.33
N ALA A 265 9.56 -9.42 7.64
CA ALA A 265 10.09 -10.42 8.56
C ALA A 265 9.31 -10.34 9.87
N GLY A 266 9.17 -11.48 10.53
CA GLY A 266 8.38 -11.57 11.75
C GLY A 266 8.60 -12.86 12.51
N TYR A 267 7.91 -12.90 13.64
CA TYR A 267 7.85 -14.05 14.52
C TYR A 267 6.41 -14.26 14.95
N ASP A 268 5.97 -15.50 14.96
CA ASP A 268 4.69 -15.91 15.53
C ASP A 268 4.95 -17.08 16.46
N GLN A 269 4.47 -17.02 17.70
CA GLN A 269 4.75 -18.04 18.70
C GLN A 269 4.29 -19.44 18.28
N LYS A 270 3.23 -19.54 17.46
CA LYS A 270 2.74 -20.82 16.95
C LYS A 270 3.55 -21.34 15.76
N TYR A 271 3.95 -20.46 14.87
CA TYR A 271 4.52 -20.84 13.57
C TYR A 271 6.04 -20.71 13.47
N GLY A 272 6.66 -19.87 14.31
CA GLY A 272 8.09 -19.60 14.36
C GLY A 272 8.50 -18.32 13.66
N VAL A 273 9.72 -18.30 13.12
CA VAL A 273 10.27 -17.14 12.41
C VAL A 273 9.86 -17.23 10.95
N PHE A 274 9.42 -16.13 10.38
CA PHE A 274 9.03 -16.08 8.98
C PHE A 274 9.49 -14.78 8.33
N GLY A 275 9.62 -14.81 7.02
CA GLY A 275 9.94 -13.62 6.24
C GLY A 275 9.75 -13.88 4.77
N GLY A 276 9.70 -12.81 4.00
CA GLY A 276 9.49 -12.91 2.57
C GLY A 276 9.78 -11.62 1.84
N ILE A 277 9.80 -11.75 0.53
CA ILE A 277 10.04 -10.68 -0.41
C ILE A 277 9.01 -10.77 -1.53
N GLY A 278 8.66 -9.64 -2.11
CA GLY A 278 7.84 -9.57 -3.30
C GLY A 278 8.25 -8.43 -4.18
N PHE A 279 7.97 -8.57 -5.46
CA PHE A 279 8.37 -7.67 -6.53
C PHE A 279 7.15 -7.26 -7.34
N ASN A 280 7.05 -5.97 -7.64
CA ASN A 280 6.12 -5.44 -8.61
C ASN A 280 6.78 -5.51 -9.99
N VAL A 281 6.56 -6.62 -10.70
CA VAL A 281 7.12 -6.87 -12.04
C VAL A 281 6.60 -5.85 -13.07
N SER A 282 5.36 -5.39 -12.89
CA SER A 282 4.77 -4.28 -13.64
C SER A 282 3.78 -3.51 -12.76
N ASN A 283 3.19 -2.43 -13.30
CA ASN A 283 2.13 -1.68 -12.60
C ASN A 283 0.88 -2.51 -12.29
N HIS A 284 0.73 -3.68 -12.92
CA HIS A 284 -0.42 -4.56 -12.72
C HIS A 284 -0.03 -5.90 -12.10
N PHE A 285 1.21 -6.34 -12.24
CA PHE A 285 1.59 -7.71 -11.87
C PHE A 285 2.65 -7.71 -10.78
N SER A 286 2.37 -8.49 -9.73
CA SER A 286 3.24 -8.64 -8.57
C SER A 286 3.42 -10.10 -8.21
N ILE A 287 4.63 -10.48 -7.81
CA ILE A 287 5.00 -11.82 -7.36
C ILE A 287 5.58 -11.71 -5.96
N GLY A 288 5.20 -12.62 -5.05
CA GLY A 288 5.76 -12.73 -3.71
C GLY A 288 6.21 -14.16 -3.41
N PHE A 289 7.25 -14.26 -2.61
CA PHE A 289 7.72 -15.51 -2.01
C PHE A 289 8.02 -15.28 -0.54
N GLY A 290 7.52 -16.15 0.32
CA GLY A 290 7.85 -16.15 1.74
C GLY A 290 8.24 -17.54 2.21
N TYR A 291 9.00 -17.55 3.29
CA TYR A 291 9.50 -18.73 3.96
C TYR A 291 9.29 -18.60 5.45
N GLU A 292 8.96 -19.72 6.08
CA GLU A 292 8.74 -19.85 7.49
C GLU A 292 9.49 -21.05 8.02
N GLN A 293 10.20 -20.84 9.12
CA GLN A 293 10.85 -21.89 9.88
C GLN A 293 10.25 -21.95 11.28
N SER A 294 9.72 -23.12 11.62
CA SER A 294 9.29 -23.36 13.00
C SER A 294 10.50 -23.45 13.91
N ILE A 295 10.49 -22.66 14.98
CA ILE A 295 11.54 -22.61 16.01
C ILE A 295 11.06 -23.12 17.37
N ALA A 296 9.83 -23.63 17.47
CA ALA A 296 9.31 -24.23 18.68
C ALA A 296 9.82 -25.67 18.83
N ASN A 297 10.26 -26.04 20.04
CA ASN A 297 10.87 -27.34 20.39
C ASN A 297 10.01 -28.58 20.05
N TYR A 298 8.72 -28.42 19.76
CA TYR A 298 7.78 -29.51 19.45
C TYR A 298 7.52 -29.71 17.94
N VAL A 299 8.13 -28.87 17.09
CA VAL A 299 7.74 -28.75 15.67
C VAL A 299 8.96 -28.56 14.73
N ALA A 300 10.17 -28.39 15.27
CA ALA A 300 11.38 -28.16 14.47
C ALA A 300 11.68 -29.27 13.44
N GLU A 301 11.28 -30.50 13.74
CA GLU A 301 11.44 -31.66 12.84
C GLU A 301 10.44 -31.69 11.67
N GLN A 302 9.42 -30.81 11.68
CA GLN A 302 8.40 -30.76 10.65
C GLN A 302 8.86 -30.05 9.36
N GLY A 303 10.05 -29.45 9.38
CA GLY A 303 10.62 -28.69 8.25
C GLY A 303 9.94 -27.34 8.02
N GLY A 304 10.54 -26.53 7.13
CA GLY A 304 10.02 -25.20 6.81
C GLY A 304 8.72 -25.23 5.99
N SER A 305 8.06 -24.09 5.92
CA SER A 305 6.91 -23.82 5.06
C SER A 305 7.28 -22.70 4.07
N TYR A 306 6.72 -22.72 2.87
CA TYR A 306 6.84 -21.58 1.95
C TYR A 306 5.47 -21.15 1.42
N ASP A 307 5.37 -19.88 1.05
CA ASP A 307 4.25 -19.37 0.28
C ASP A 307 4.69 -18.66 -1.00
N VAL A 308 3.84 -18.79 -2.01
CA VAL A 308 3.94 -18.13 -3.30
C VAL A 308 2.68 -17.30 -3.50
N LEU A 309 2.86 -16.05 -3.88
CA LEU A 309 1.78 -15.11 -4.12
C LEU A 309 1.91 -14.53 -5.52
N LEU A 310 0.83 -14.54 -6.29
CA LEU A 310 0.75 -13.88 -7.59
C LEU A 310 -0.46 -12.95 -7.56
N SER A 311 -0.25 -11.65 -7.79
CA SER A 311 -1.33 -10.66 -7.76
C SER A 311 -1.38 -9.89 -9.06
N TYR A 312 -2.57 -9.81 -9.65
CA TYR A 312 -2.92 -8.95 -10.77
C TYR A 312 -3.83 -7.81 -10.31
N GLN A 313 -3.38 -6.57 -10.47
CA GLN A 313 -3.99 -5.36 -9.94
C GLN A 313 -4.51 -4.48 -11.08
N PHE A 314 -5.73 -3.97 -10.95
CA PHE A 314 -6.37 -3.15 -11.98
C PHE A 314 -7.44 -2.24 -11.38
N GLY A 315 -7.97 -1.33 -12.19
CA GLY A 315 -8.89 -0.28 -11.72
C GLY A 315 -8.16 0.80 -10.92
N GLY A 316 -8.86 1.88 -10.59
CA GLY A 316 -8.27 3.06 -9.99
C GLY A 316 -8.00 4.20 -10.98
N LYS A 317 -8.19 5.43 -10.48
CA LYS A 317 -7.98 6.68 -11.25
C LYS A 317 -6.51 6.92 -11.66
N HIS A 318 -5.58 6.14 -11.13
CA HIS A 318 -4.15 6.20 -11.45
C HIS A 318 -3.76 5.48 -12.77
N HIS A 319 -4.72 4.86 -13.47
CA HIS A 319 -4.53 4.47 -14.88
C HIS A 319 -4.43 5.67 -15.83
N ILE A 320 -4.78 6.88 -15.38
CA ILE A 320 -4.45 8.11 -16.10
C ILE A 320 -2.94 8.32 -15.93
N LYS A 321 -2.14 7.76 -16.85
CA LYS A 321 -0.78 8.24 -17.09
C LYS A 321 -0.86 9.77 -17.06
N LYS A 322 -0.09 10.43 -16.18
CA LYS A 322 0.16 11.87 -16.34
C LYS A 322 0.48 12.04 -17.83
N PRO A 323 -0.25 12.89 -18.59
CA PRO A 323 0.08 13.09 -19.98
C PRO A 323 1.58 13.35 -20.04
N LYS A 324 2.31 12.50 -20.77
CA LYS A 324 3.71 12.78 -21.08
C LYS A 324 3.66 14.22 -21.59
N GLN A 325 4.36 15.14 -20.93
CA GLN A 325 4.56 16.45 -21.51
C GLN A 325 5.01 16.19 -22.96
N PRO A 326 4.31 16.72 -23.97
CA PRO A 326 4.78 16.58 -25.32
C PRO A 326 6.25 17.02 -25.31
N PRO A 327 7.16 16.28 -25.96
CA PRO A 327 8.55 16.72 -26.05
C PRO A 327 8.52 18.18 -26.48
N VAL A 328 9.24 19.04 -25.75
CA VAL A 328 9.37 20.45 -26.09
C VAL A 328 9.81 20.48 -27.54
N VAL A 329 8.87 20.80 -28.43
CA VAL A 329 9.18 21.07 -29.82
C VAL A 329 10.01 22.35 -29.75
N LYS A 330 11.33 22.20 -29.83
CA LYS A 330 12.20 23.34 -30.11
C LYS A 330 11.72 23.86 -31.45
N THR A 331 11.04 24.99 -31.45
CA THR A 331 10.76 25.75 -32.66
C THR A 331 12.10 25.93 -33.37
N PRO A 332 12.22 25.54 -34.66
CA PRO A 332 13.39 25.89 -35.44
C PRO A 332 13.55 27.42 -35.38
N PRO A 333 14.78 27.93 -35.23
CA PRO A 333 14.99 29.37 -35.24
C PRO A 333 14.43 29.95 -36.55
N VAL A 334 13.57 30.96 -36.42
CA VAL A 334 13.07 31.73 -37.55
C VAL A 334 14.28 32.39 -38.20
N VAL A 335 14.66 31.89 -39.37
CA VAL A 335 15.63 32.55 -40.23
C VAL A 335 14.94 33.81 -40.76
N LYS A 336 15.29 34.97 -40.21
CA LYS A 336 14.95 36.26 -40.81
C LYS A 336 15.64 36.35 -42.18
N PRO A 337 14.93 36.67 -43.26
CA PRO A 337 15.56 37.00 -44.53
C PRO A 337 16.54 38.17 -44.34
N PRO A 338 17.72 38.14 -44.98
CA PRO A 338 18.70 39.21 -44.85
C PRO A 338 18.14 40.50 -45.49
N GLU A 339 18.24 41.61 -44.77
CA GLU A 339 18.00 42.94 -45.32
C GLU A 339 19.02 43.23 -46.45
N PRO A 340 18.59 43.84 -47.57
CA PRO A 340 19.48 44.18 -48.67
C PRO A 340 20.45 45.28 -48.22
N LYS A 341 21.73 44.91 -48.13
CA LYS A 341 22.82 45.88 -47.93
C LYS A 341 23.08 46.62 -49.25
N VAL A 342 22.90 47.93 -49.20
CA VAL A 342 23.40 48.87 -50.23
C VAL A 342 24.92 48.80 -50.24
N VAL A 343 25.48 48.61 -51.43
CA VAL A 343 26.91 48.51 -51.68
C VAL A 343 27.51 49.92 -51.66
N THR A 344 28.58 50.11 -50.88
CA THR A 344 29.55 51.19 -51.09
C THR A 344 30.94 50.59 -50.96
N PRO A 345 31.86 50.82 -51.91
CA PRO A 345 33.11 50.07 -51.99
C PRO A 345 34.19 50.75 -51.15
N THR A 346 34.91 50.00 -50.29
CA THR A 346 36.26 50.43 -49.85
C THR A 346 37.11 49.22 -49.41
N VAL A 347 38.09 48.92 -50.28
CA VAL A 347 39.47 48.44 -50.06
C VAL A 347 39.75 47.34 -49.01
N THR A 348 40.15 46.18 -49.53
CA THR A 348 40.76 45.07 -48.82
C THR A 348 42.14 45.44 -48.24
N VAL A 349 42.30 45.36 -46.93
CA VAL A 349 43.62 45.18 -46.29
C VAL A 349 43.64 43.82 -45.62
N THR A 350 44.47 42.93 -46.16
CA THR A 350 44.75 41.59 -45.62
C THR A 350 45.42 41.70 -44.25
N LYS A 351 44.82 41.11 -43.21
CA LYS A 351 45.53 40.67 -41.99
C LYS A 351 45.17 39.23 -41.65
N THR A 352 46.23 38.44 -41.50
CA THR A 352 46.31 37.04 -41.08
C THR A 352 45.61 36.76 -39.74
N PRO A 353 44.99 35.59 -39.51
CA PRO A 353 44.17 35.33 -38.34
C PRO A 353 45.01 35.08 -37.08
N THR A 354 44.62 35.70 -35.97
CA THR A 354 45.10 35.34 -34.63
C THR A 354 44.02 34.52 -33.94
N THR A 355 44.40 33.36 -33.41
CA THR A 355 43.56 32.44 -32.64
C THR A 355 42.96 33.14 -31.41
N PRO A 356 41.66 32.95 -31.09
CA PRO A 356 41.09 33.52 -29.88
C PRO A 356 41.64 32.81 -28.63
N PRO A 357 41.92 33.54 -27.54
CA PRO A 357 42.41 32.95 -26.31
C PRO A 357 41.33 32.08 -25.64
N PRO A 358 41.72 31.08 -24.82
CA PRO A 358 40.76 30.18 -24.17
C PRO A 358 39.81 30.95 -23.24
N PRO A 359 38.54 30.53 -23.13
CA PRO A 359 37.56 31.21 -22.30
C PRO A 359 37.96 31.14 -20.82
N LYS A 360 37.90 32.30 -20.14
CA LYS A 360 38.18 32.40 -18.70
C LYS A 360 37.24 31.50 -17.88
N PRO A 361 37.71 30.88 -16.79
CA PRO A 361 36.86 30.11 -15.88
C PRO A 361 35.76 31.00 -15.28
N LYS A 362 34.49 30.63 -15.46
CA LYS A 362 33.33 31.33 -14.88
C LYS A 362 33.43 31.40 -13.36
N THR A 363 33.13 32.57 -12.81
CA THR A 363 33.13 32.83 -11.37
C THR A 363 32.01 32.08 -10.64
N LEU A 364 32.14 31.86 -9.33
CA LEU A 364 31.10 31.20 -8.51
C LEU A 364 29.76 31.95 -8.57
N MET A 365 29.78 33.28 -8.71
CA MET A 365 28.57 34.09 -8.86
C MET A 365 27.88 33.89 -10.21
N GLU A 366 28.61 33.85 -11.33
CA GLU A 366 28.01 33.54 -12.65
C GLU A 366 27.42 32.12 -12.71
N LYS A 367 28.05 31.16 -12.02
CA LYS A 367 27.50 29.79 -11.88
C LYS A 367 26.27 29.74 -10.98
N LEU A 368 26.08 30.69 -10.05
CA LEU A 368 24.87 30.79 -9.24
C LEU A 368 23.75 31.51 -10.00
N ASP A 369 24.05 32.55 -10.77
CA ASP A 369 23.05 33.27 -11.58
C ASP A 369 22.39 32.37 -12.65
N GLU A 370 23.13 31.42 -13.22
CA GLU A 370 22.57 30.38 -14.12
C GLU A 370 21.63 29.39 -13.41
N ARG A 371 21.67 29.30 -12.06
CA ARG A 371 20.84 28.37 -11.26
C ARG A 371 19.58 29.02 -10.69
N ILE A 372 19.43 30.33 -10.77
CA ILE A 372 18.25 31.04 -10.28
C ILE A 372 17.13 30.90 -11.31
N LYS A 373 16.27 29.90 -11.10
CA LYS A 373 15.04 29.75 -11.89
C LYS A 373 14.06 30.85 -11.50
N VAL A 374 13.75 31.75 -12.44
CA VAL A 374 12.64 32.70 -12.30
C VAL A 374 11.42 32.12 -13.02
N VAL A 375 10.29 32.02 -12.34
CA VAL A 375 9.00 31.70 -12.98
C VAL A 375 8.11 32.91 -12.83
N GLU A 376 7.47 33.33 -13.90
CA GLU A 376 6.48 34.40 -13.88
C GLU A 376 5.10 33.77 -13.73
N ASP A 377 4.30 34.29 -12.80
CA ASP A 377 2.91 33.88 -12.62
C ASP A 377 2.06 35.12 -12.31
N ASP A 378 0.83 35.10 -12.77
CA ASP A 378 -0.11 36.21 -12.66
C ASP A 378 -1.22 35.78 -11.70
N ILE A 379 -1.04 36.17 -10.44
CA ILE A 379 -1.83 35.70 -9.30
C ILE A 379 -2.23 36.90 -8.41
N PRO A 380 -3.40 36.86 -7.75
CA PRO A 380 -3.97 37.99 -7.02
C PRO A 380 -3.33 38.15 -5.64
N ILE A 381 -2.01 38.28 -5.60
CA ILE A 381 -1.20 38.63 -4.43
C ILE A 381 -0.34 39.86 -4.77
N PRO A 382 0.22 40.59 -3.78
CA PRO A 382 1.01 41.78 -4.08
C PRO A 382 2.12 41.52 -5.10
N PRO A 383 2.31 42.41 -6.09
CA PRO A 383 3.34 42.22 -7.11
C PRO A 383 4.74 42.26 -6.49
N GLY A 384 5.67 41.52 -7.09
CA GLY A 384 7.06 41.46 -6.64
C GLY A 384 7.72 40.12 -6.88
N TYR A 385 8.92 39.98 -6.35
CA TYR A 385 9.76 38.79 -6.46
C TYR A 385 9.75 38.01 -5.13
N TYR A 386 9.17 36.83 -5.14
CA TYR A 386 9.05 35.95 -3.97
C TYR A 386 10.11 34.86 -4.03
N VAL A 387 10.91 34.72 -2.96
CA VAL A 387 11.89 33.63 -2.84
C VAL A 387 11.19 32.39 -2.28
N ILE A 388 10.84 31.45 -3.15
CA ILE A 388 10.10 30.23 -2.81
C ILE A 388 11.07 29.18 -2.28
N LEU A 389 10.88 28.76 -1.02
CA LEU A 389 11.71 27.76 -0.37
C LEU A 389 11.19 26.34 -0.59
N SER A 390 9.86 26.16 -0.58
CA SER A 390 9.19 24.87 -0.76
C SER A 390 7.71 25.06 -1.12
N VAL A 391 7.12 24.03 -1.73
CA VAL A 391 5.71 24.02 -2.15
C VAL A 391 5.07 22.74 -1.63
N TYR A 392 3.94 22.87 -0.94
CA TYR A 392 3.24 21.78 -0.26
C TYR A 392 1.84 21.59 -0.81
N ASN A 393 1.39 20.35 -0.86
CA ASN A 393 0.05 19.99 -1.31
C ASN A 393 -1.00 19.99 -0.18
N SER A 394 -0.59 20.14 1.08
CA SER A 394 -1.51 20.21 2.23
C SER A 394 -1.18 21.42 3.11
N PRO A 395 -2.20 22.18 3.57
CA PRO A 395 -1.97 23.29 4.50
C PRO A 395 -1.30 22.86 5.81
N GLY A 396 -1.62 21.66 6.32
CA GLY A 396 -0.99 21.11 7.52
C GLY A 396 0.49 20.74 7.32
N GLY A 397 0.85 20.22 6.15
CA GLY A 397 2.25 19.95 5.80
C GLY A 397 3.07 21.23 5.67
N ALA A 398 2.47 22.26 5.04
CA ALA A 398 3.07 23.59 4.97
C ALA A 398 3.29 24.18 6.36
N TYR A 399 2.26 24.15 7.23
CA TYR A 399 2.33 24.68 8.60
C TYR A 399 3.47 24.04 9.42
N ARG A 400 3.62 22.72 9.34
CA ARG A 400 4.71 22.01 10.03
C ARG A 400 6.08 22.44 9.54
N MET A 401 6.27 22.53 8.22
CA MET A 401 7.55 22.96 7.64
C MET A 401 7.84 24.43 7.97
N THR A 402 6.85 25.31 7.90
CA THR A 402 6.97 26.72 8.28
C THR A 402 7.45 26.85 9.71
N ASN A 403 6.89 26.09 10.65
CA ASN A 403 7.33 26.10 12.04
C ASN A 403 8.74 25.54 12.21
N GLU A 404 9.10 24.49 11.47
CA GLU A 404 10.46 23.93 11.49
C GLU A 404 11.51 24.93 11.00
N ILE A 405 11.23 25.63 9.88
CA ILE A 405 12.13 26.66 9.35
C ILE A 405 12.26 27.84 10.34
N ARG A 406 11.13 28.31 10.90
CA ARG A 406 11.15 29.44 11.86
C ARG A 406 11.92 29.11 13.13
N GLN A 407 11.70 27.91 13.70
CA GLN A 407 12.27 27.52 14.99
C GLN A 407 13.73 27.08 14.91
N LYS A 408 14.12 26.42 13.81
CA LYS A 408 15.45 25.80 13.71
C LYS A 408 16.44 26.58 12.85
N LEU A 409 15.95 27.40 11.92
CA LEU A 409 16.79 28.00 10.88
C LEU A 409 16.83 29.53 10.93
N GLU A 410 16.11 30.17 11.87
CA GLU A 410 16.06 31.64 12.02
C GLU A 410 15.82 32.36 10.69
N VAL A 411 14.98 31.79 9.82
CA VAL A 411 14.54 32.42 8.57
C VAL A 411 13.08 32.79 8.75
N GLU A 412 12.76 34.06 8.54
CA GLU A 412 11.37 34.49 8.50
C GLU A 412 10.73 33.90 7.24
N VAL A 413 9.58 33.25 7.41
CA VAL A 413 8.88 32.60 6.31
C VAL A 413 7.40 32.87 6.43
N ALA A 414 6.75 33.05 5.29
CA ALA A 414 5.32 33.20 5.18
C ALA A 414 4.77 32.23 4.11
N THR A 415 3.46 32.07 4.09
CA THR A 415 2.79 31.13 3.20
C THR A 415 1.62 31.76 2.48
N PHE A 416 1.43 31.41 1.21
CA PHE A 416 0.20 31.71 0.48
C PHE A 416 -0.28 30.47 -0.27
N MET A 417 -1.58 30.39 -0.51
CA MET A 417 -2.18 29.35 -1.34
C MET A 417 -2.27 29.86 -2.78
N HIS A 418 -1.70 29.10 -3.71
CA HIS A 418 -1.70 29.48 -5.11
C HIS A 418 -3.06 29.19 -5.75
N PRO A 419 -3.73 30.19 -6.35
CA PRO A 419 -5.13 30.09 -6.79
C PRO A 419 -5.34 29.04 -7.89
N ASN A 420 -4.37 28.90 -8.80
CA ASN A 420 -4.52 28.04 -9.99
C ASN A 420 -4.23 26.55 -9.72
N ASN A 421 -3.51 26.21 -8.66
CA ASN A 421 -3.06 24.83 -8.43
C ASN A 421 -3.32 24.30 -7.00
N ASN A 422 -3.91 25.12 -6.13
CA ASN A 422 -4.24 24.81 -4.73
C ASN A 422 -3.04 24.30 -3.88
N LEU A 423 -1.81 24.60 -4.30
CA LEU A 423 -0.62 24.30 -3.51
C LEU A 423 -0.30 25.46 -2.57
N THR A 424 0.21 25.14 -1.38
CA THR A 424 0.70 26.13 -0.41
C THR A 424 2.17 26.39 -0.64
N TYR A 425 2.50 27.62 -1.01
CA TYR A 425 3.88 28.07 -1.26
C TYR A 425 4.44 28.65 0.02
N ILE A 426 5.66 28.27 0.38
CA ILE A 426 6.41 28.85 1.49
C ILE A 426 7.47 29.76 0.89
N TYR A 427 7.43 31.04 1.22
CA TYR A 427 8.40 32.03 0.77
C TYR A 427 9.16 32.66 1.93
N ALA A 428 10.39 33.10 1.66
CA ALA A 428 11.25 33.75 2.65
C ALA A 428 10.94 35.25 2.77
N ASP A 429 10.83 35.70 4.02
CA ASP A 429 10.63 37.08 4.48
C ASP A 429 9.41 37.75 3.82
N LYS A 430 9.66 38.66 2.85
CA LYS A 430 8.69 39.51 2.17
C LYS A 430 8.93 39.46 0.66
N PRO A 431 7.94 39.87 -0.17
CA PRO A 431 8.21 40.13 -1.59
C PRO A 431 9.28 41.22 -1.75
N TYR A 432 10.17 41.01 -2.70
CA TYR A 432 11.23 41.95 -3.08
C TYR A 432 10.82 42.76 -4.31
N GLU A 433 11.28 44.01 -4.41
CA GLU A 433 10.91 44.90 -5.51
C GLU A 433 11.68 44.55 -6.79
N THR A 434 12.91 44.06 -6.65
CA THR A 434 13.78 43.74 -7.78
C THR A 434 14.23 42.29 -7.78
N ARG A 435 14.48 41.76 -8.99
CA ARG A 435 15.11 40.44 -9.17
C ARG A 435 16.46 40.35 -8.47
N GLY A 436 17.22 41.45 -8.42
CA GLY A 436 18.54 41.51 -7.80
C GLY A 436 18.48 41.21 -6.30
N GLU A 437 17.61 41.89 -5.57
CA GLU A 437 17.42 41.70 -4.13
C GLU A 437 16.93 40.27 -3.79
N ALA A 438 15.95 39.77 -4.55
CA ALA A 438 15.48 38.39 -4.37
C ALA A 438 16.58 37.37 -4.68
N GLY A 439 17.44 37.65 -5.67
CA GLY A 439 18.60 36.84 -6.03
C GLY A 439 19.63 36.78 -4.91
N GLU A 440 20.03 37.95 -4.38
CA GLU A 440 20.96 38.02 -3.25
C GLU A 440 20.42 37.29 -2.02
N ARG A 441 19.12 37.43 -1.73
CA ARG A 441 18.50 36.70 -0.64
C ARG A 441 18.53 35.19 -0.87
N LEU A 442 18.15 34.73 -2.05
CA LEU A 442 18.19 33.31 -2.41
C LEU A 442 19.60 32.74 -2.28
N ILE A 443 20.62 33.47 -2.76
CA ILE A 443 22.03 33.09 -2.62
C ILE A 443 22.42 32.96 -1.14
N ASN A 444 22.05 33.94 -0.32
CA ASN A 444 22.35 33.92 1.12
C ASN A 444 21.66 32.74 1.84
N ILE A 445 20.46 32.35 1.42
CA ILE A 445 19.78 31.17 1.94
C ILE A 445 20.47 29.89 1.48
N LEU A 446 20.78 29.75 0.19
CA LEU A 446 21.43 28.55 -0.37
C LEU A 446 22.86 28.33 0.12
N ARG A 447 23.53 29.37 0.64
CA ARG A 447 24.85 29.25 1.29
C ARG A 447 24.79 28.52 2.63
N ARG A 448 23.63 28.46 3.27
CA ARG A 448 23.45 27.76 4.54
C ARG A 448 23.48 26.24 4.31
N PRO A 449 24.18 25.44 5.14
CA PRO A 449 24.30 23.99 4.95
C PRO A 449 22.95 23.28 4.80
N GLU A 450 21.93 23.75 5.52
CA GLU A 450 20.58 23.19 5.58
C GLU A 450 19.80 23.39 4.27
N PHE A 451 20.17 24.43 3.50
CA PHE A 451 19.54 24.77 2.22
C PHE A 451 20.43 24.48 1.00
N LYS A 452 21.64 23.96 1.19
CA LYS A 452 22.62 23.67 0.12
C LYS A 452 22.05 22.81 -1.01
N ASN A 453 21.13 21.89 -0.68
CA ASN A 453 20.43 21.01 -1.63
C ASN A 453 18.96 21.39 -1.84
N SER A 454 18.55 22.59 -1.44
CA SER A 454 17.19 23.10 -1.66
C SER A 454 16.98 23.45 -3.12
N LYS A 455 15.77 23.18 -3.64
CA LYS A 455 15.33 23.61 -4.98
C LYS A 455 14.63 24.97 -4.89
N ALA A 456 15.15 25.90 -4.08
CA ALA A 456 14.56 27.22 -3.93
C ALA A 456 14.70 28.03 -5.23
N TRP A 457 13.71 28.86 -5.53
CA TRP A 457 13.59 29.58 -6.80
C TRP A 457 12.83 30.90 -6.61
N ILE A 458 12.83 31.77 -7.63
CA ILE A 458 12.18 33.09 -7.54
C ILE A 458 10.88 33.07 -8.35
N LEU A 459 9.77 33.37 -7.70
CA LEU A 459 8.49 33.61 -8.34
C LEU A 459 8.32 35.11 -8.56
N LYS A 460 8.21 35.55 -9.82
CA LYS A 460 7.83 36.92 -10.16
C LYS A 460 6.32 36.98 -10.31
N VAL A 461 5.68 37.82 -9.51
CA VAL A 461 4.25 38.13 -9.61
C VAL A 461 4.10 39.48 -10.29
N GLY A 462 3.47 39.48 -11.46
CA GLY A 462 3.14 40.68 -12.23
C GLY A 462 1.79 41.28 -11.81
N ASN A 463 1.55 42.54 -12.19
CA ASN A 463 0.18 43.08 -12.19
C ASN A 463 -0.54 42.61 -13.46
N GLN A 464 -1.82 42.26 -13.32
CA GLN A 464 -2.77 42.26 -14.45
C GLN A 464 -2.94 43.65 -15.04
#